data_AF-A0A919I6F8-F1
#
_entry.id   AF-A0A919I6F8-F1
#
_cell.length_a   1.000
_cell.length_b   1.000
_cell.length_c   1.000
_cell.angle_alpha   90.00
_cell.angle_beta   90.00
_cell.angle_gamma   90.00
#
_symmetry.space_group_name_H-M   'P 1'
#
loop_
_entity.id
_entity.type
_entity.pdbx_description
1 polymer ?
#
loop_
_entity_poly.entity_id
_entity_poly.type
_entity_poly.pdbx_seq_one_letter_code
_entity_poly.pdbx_strand_id
1 'polypeptide(L)'
;MRRVSVRWVDGFLLTAVGNENAGYLANTLPDGAQNIYLALSTNDNNTLDKSNKIVPADPQQNQVRLQESAVSGGLFTYYVGYVSPTPKSATSGPITSWATWELVYN
;
A
#
# COMPACT_ATOMS: atom_id res chain seq x y z
N MET A 1 16.76 -10.05 -20.98
CA MET A 1 16.15 -8.77 -20.57
C MET A 1 16.39 -8.60 -19.08
N ARG A 2 16.98 -7.49 -18.64
CA ARG A 2 17.08 -7.17 -17.19
C ARG A 2 15.65 -6.98 -16.67
N ARG A 3 15.26 -7.75 -15.66
CA ARG A 3 13.90 -7.68 -15.11
C ARG A 3 13.93 -6.73 -13.94
N VAL A 4 13.36 -5.54 -14.08
CA VAL A 4 13.21 -4.60 -12.96
C VAL A 4 11.86 -4.85 -12.29
N SER A 5 11.82 -4.81 -10.96
CA SER A 5 10.59 -4.89 -10.16
C SER A 5 10.61 -3.84 -9.04
N VAL A 6 9.43 -3.54 -8.47
CA VAL A 6 9.29 -2.68 -7.28
C VAL A 6 9.01 -3.55 -6.08
N ARG A 7 9.69 -3.29 -4.96
CA ARG A 7 9.41 -3.93 -3.67
C ARG A 7 9.19 -2.87 -2.59
N TRP A 8 8.13 -3.01 -1.81
CA TRP A 8 7.88 -2.20 -0.62
C TRP A 8 8.56 -2.84 0.58
N VAL A 9 9.54 -2.13 1.13
CA VAL A 9 10.47 -2.68 2.13
C VAL A 9 10.12 -2.30 3.55
N ASP A 10 9.38 -1.21 3.74
CA ASP A 10 8.97 -0.73 5.07
C ASP A 10 7.76 0.20 4.98
N GLY A 11 7.11 0.45 6.11
CA GLY A 11 6.01 1.41 6.23
C GLY A 11 5.58 1.65 7.67
N PHE A 12 4.84 2.73 7.90
CA PHE A 12 4.22 3.00 9.19
C PHE A 12 2.98 2.14 9.38
N LEU A 13 3.20 0.85 9.61
CA LEU A 13 2.14 -0.14 9.65
C LEU A 13 1.32 -0.03 10.94
N LEU A 14 0.01 -0.22 10.81
CA LEU A 14 -0.87 -0.39 11.95
C LEU A 14 -0.55 -1.71 12.66
N THR A 15 0.08 -1.63 13.83
CA THR A 15 0.63 -2.78 14.57
C THR A 15 -0.39 -3.59 15.37
N ALA A 16 -1.69 -3.26 15.28
CA ALA A 16 -2.72 -3.77 16.19
C ALA A 16 -3.96 -4.37 15.51
N VAL A 17 -3.84 -4.93 14.30
CA VAL A 17 -4.96 -5.65 13.68
C VAL A 17 -4.62 -7.14 13.59
N GLY A 18 -5.10 -7.91 14.57
CA GLY A 18 -5.04 -9.37 14.61
C GLY A 18 -6.00 -10.04 13.62
N ASN A 19 -6.14 -9.48 12.43
CA ASN A 19 -6.94 -10.04 11.34
C ASN A 19 -6.12 -10.04 10.04
N GLU A 20 -6.67 -10.73 9.06
CA GLU A 20 -6.18 -10.82 7.68
C GLU A 20 -6.04 -9.48 6.93
N ASN A 21 -6.29 -8.35 7.61
CA ASN A 21 -6.14 -7.00 7.10
C ASN A 21 -4.83 -6.31 7.48
N ALA A 22 -3.87 -7.04 8.06
CA ALA A 22 -2.48 -6.61 8.23
C ALA A 22 -1.94 -5.92 6.96
N GLY A 23 -1.23 -4.79 7.13
CA GLY A 23 -0.65 -4.02 6.02
C GLY A 23 -1.24 -2.64 5.76
N TYR A 24 -2.15 -2.14 6.60
CA TYR A 24 -2.59 -0.76 6.53
C TYR A 24 -1.52 0.20 7.05
N LEU A 25 -1.39 1.33 6.38
CA LEU A 25 -0.54 2.44 6.77
C LEU A 25 -1.31 3.30 7.78
N ALA A 26 -0.87 3.27 9.03
CA ALA A 26 -1.44 4.05 10.12
C ALA A 26 -1.21 5.54 9.92
N ASN A 27 -2.05 6.36 10.55
CA ASN A 27 -1.85 7.80 10.59
C ASN A 27 -0.67 8.12 11.52
N THR A 28 0.32 8.87 11.04
CA THR A 28 1.46 9.33 11.85
C THR A 28 1.10 10.54 12.70
N LEU A 29 -0.03 11.21 12.43
CA LEU A 29 -0.51 12.35 13.20
C LEU A 29 -1.28 11.87 14.43
N PRO A 30 -0.88 12.25 15.66
CA PRO A 30 -1.54 11.82 16.89
C PRO A 30 -2.94 12.42 17.07
N ASP A 31 -3.21 13.57 16.47
CA ASP A 31 -4.48 14.31 16.48
C ASP A 31 -5.22 14.25 15.13
N GLY A 32 -4.76 13.41 14.20
CA GLY A 32 -5.37 13.22 12.90
C GLY A 32 -6.63 12.36 12.92
N ALA A 33 -7.13 12.02 11.74
CA ALA A 33 -8.27 11.11 11.61
C ALA A 33 -7.95 9.72 12.20
N GLN A 34 -8.96 9.12 12.82
CA GLN A 34 -8.90 7.83 13.52
C GLN A 34 -9.88 6.83 12.89
N ASN A 35 -9.59 5.53 13.05
CA ASN A 35 -10.36 4.42 12.47
C ASN A 35 -10.47 4.46 10.94
N ILE A 36 -9.59 5.22 10.27
CA ILE A 36 -9.42 5.29 8.83
C ILE A 36 -7.92 5.36 8.55
N TYR A 37 -7.48 4.63 7.53
CA TYR A 37 -6.06 4.39 7.25
C TYR A 37 -5.81 4.49 5.75
N LEU A 38 -4.54 4.47 5.36
CA LEU A 38 -4.16 4.31 3.95
C LEU A 38 -3.82 2.85 3.65
N ALA A 39 -4.07 2.42 2.41
CA ALA A 39 -3.64 1.12 1.92
C ALA A 39 -3.03 1.25 0.53
N LEU A 40 -2.06 0.38 0.25
CA LEU A 40 -1.41 0.24 -1.04
C LEU A 40 -2.04 -0.94 -1.81
N SER A 41 -2.26 -0.77 -3.11
CA SER A 41 -2.76 -1.86 -3.96
C SER A 41 -2.15 -1.86 -5.37
N THR A 42 -2.21 -3.01 -6.03
CA THR A 42 -1.75 -3.22 -7.40
C THR A 42 -2.80 -2.86 -8.45
N ASN A 43 -4.04 -2.53 -8.05
CA ASN A 43 -5.13 -2.13 -8.94
C ASN A 43 -6.07 -1.12 -8.25
N ASP A 44 -7.00 -0.56 -9.03
CA ASP A 44 -8.01 0.43 -8.64
C ASP A 44 -9.34 -0.19 -8.19
N ASN A 45 -9.36 -1.47 -7.83
CA ASN A 45 -10.59 -2.11 -7.34
C ASN A 45 -11.07 -1.46 -6.04
N ASN A 46 -12.38 -1.24 -5.93
CA ASN A 46 -13.02 -0.72 -4.72
C ASN A 46 -13.03 -1.73 -3.55
N THR A 47 -12.63 -2.98 -3.81
CA THR A 47 -12.47 -4.03 -2.79
C THR A 47 -10.97 -4.26 -2.60
N LEU A 48 -10.52 -4.12 -1.36
CA LEU A 48 -9.14 -4.42 -0.98
C LEU A 48 -9.10 -5.80 -0.31
N ASP A 49 -8.44 -6.75 -0.96
CA ASP A 49 -8.28 -8.13 -0.48
C ASP A 49 -6.83 -8.61 -0.65
N LYS A 50 -6.55 -9.87 -0.29
CA LYS A 50 -5.19 -10.43 -0.35
C LYS A 50 -4.60 -10.49 -1.76
N SER A 51 -5.42 -10.47 -2.82
CA SER A 51 -4.96 -10.59 -4.20
C SER A 51 -4.43 -9.29 -4.80
N ASN A 52 -4.83 -8.14 -4.25
CA ASN A 52 -4.41 -6.82 -4.75
C ASN A 52 -3.70 -5.96 -3.71
N LYS A 53 -3.81 -6.26 -2.41
CA LYS A 53 -3.17 -5.50 -1.34
C LYS A 53 -1.65 -5.64 -1.37
N ILE A 54 -0.95 -4.54 -1.25
CA ILE A 54 0.50 -4.51 -1.06
C ILE A 54 0.77 -4.32 0.42
N VAL A 55 1.49 -5.26 1.03
CA VAL A 55 1.90 -5.20 2.44
C VAL A 55 3.41 -4.91 2.47
N PRO A 56 3.84 -3.70 2.91
CA PRO A 56 5.26 -3.41 3.07
C PRO A 56 5.96 -4.42 3.98
N ALA A 57 7.22 -4.73 3.65
CA ALA A 57 8.06 -5.75 4.30
C ALA A 57 7.57 -7.20 4.19
N ASP A 58 6.37 -7.48 3.65
CA ASP A 58 5.92 -8.84 3.38
C ASP A 58 6.76 -9.46 2.24
N PRO A 59 7.44 -10.60 2.47
CA PRO A 59 8.22 -11.29 1.43
C PRO A 59 7.35 -11.82 0.29
N GLN A 60 6.05 -12.01 0.51
CA GLN A 60 5.07 -12.47 -0.48
C GLN A 60 4.15 -11.34 -0.97
N GLN A 61 4.53 -10.07 -0.78
CA GLN A 61 3.74 -8.93 -1.22
C GLN A 61 3.36 -9.01 -2.71
N ASN A 62 2.14 -8.58 -3.02
CA ASN A 62 1.70 -8.46 -4.41
C ASN A 62 2.60 -7.49 -5.19
N GLN A 63 2.90 -7.87 -6.44
CA GLN A 63 3.86 -7.19 -7.28
C GLN A 63 3.18 -6.26 -8.27
N VAL A 64 3.67 -5.03 -8.36
CA VAL A 64 3.31 -4.13 -9.45
C VAL A 64 4.05 -4.58 -10.71
N ARG A 65 3.31 -4.78 -11.80
CA ARG A 65 3.90 -5.21 -13.07
C ARG A 65 4.43 -4.02 -13.85
N LEU A 66 5.62 -4.19 -14.42
CA LEU A 66 6.17 -3.24 -15.38
C LEU A 66 5.28 -3.22 -16.63
N GLN A 67 4.81 -2.04 -16.99
CA GLN A 67 4.18 -1.79 -18.28
C GLN A 67 5.23 -1.17 -19.19
N GLU A 68 5.67 -1.92 -20.19
CA GLU A 68 6.66 -1.43 -21.16
C GLU A 68 6.07 -0.27 -21.97
N SER A 69 6.82 0.83 -22.05
CA SER A 69 6.48 1.94 -22.92
C SER A 69 7.20 1.77 -24.26
N ALA A 70 6.57 2.26 -25.33
CA ALA A 70 7.18 2.29 -26.67
C ALA A 70 8.51 3.10 -26.70
N VAL A 71 8.75 3.93 -25.69
CA VAL A 71 9.98 4.69 -25.50
C VAL A 71 10.77 4.06 -24.36
N SER A 72 11.82 3.30 -24.68
CA SER A 72 12.95 2.83 -23.84
C SER A 72 12.80 2.88 -22.31
N GLY A 73 11.71 2.38 -21.75
CA GLY A 73 11.36 2.57 -20.34
C GLY A 73 10.07 1.84 -19.99
N GLY A 74 9.65 1.95 -18.74
CA GLY A 74 8.36 1.39 -18.33
C GLY A 74 7.83 2.00 -17.05
N LEU A 75 6.53 1.79 -16.86
CA LEU A 75 5.75 2.35 -15.78
C LEU A 75 5.39 1.26 -14.77
N PHE A 76 5.52 1.57 -13.49
CA PHE A 76 4.93 0.79 -12.40
C PHE A 76 3.77 1.61 -11.82
N THR A 77 2.55 1.09 -11.96
CA THR A 77 1.34 1.74 -11.43
C THR A 77 0.90 1.04 -10.15
N TYR A 78 0.83 1.81 -9.06
CA TYR A 78 0.24 1.38 -7.80
C TYR A 78 -0.80 2.41 -7.36
N TYR A 79 -1.65 2.02 -6.41
CA TYR A 79 -2.75 2.84 -5.94
C TYR A 79 -2.64 3.01 -4.44
N VAL A 80 -3.07 4.18 -3.97
CA VAL A 80 -3.20 4.52 -2.56
C VAL A 80 -4.65 4.89 -2.30
N GLY A 81 -5.29 4.20 -1.37
CA GLY A 81 -6.70 4.42 -1.05
C GLY A 81 -6.94 4.51 0.45
N TYR A 82 -8.08 5.08 0.83
CA TYR A 82 -8.55 5.05 2.20
C TYR A 82 -9.20 3.71 2.51
N VAL A 83 -8.94 3.18 3.71
CA VAL A 83 -9.56 1.95 4.21
C VAL A 83 -10.00 2.13 5.65
N SER A 84 -11.17 1.59 5.98
CA SER A 84 -11.68 1.56 7.36
C SER A 84 -12.36 0.22 7.63
N PRO A 85 -11.86 -0.58 8.59
CA PRO A 85 -12.56 -1.76 9.09
C PRO A 85 -13.87 -1.41 9.80
N THR A 86 -13.98 -0.18 10.32
CA THR A 86 -15.10 0.30 11.10
C THR A 86 -15.58 1.68 10.59
N PRO A 87 -16.14 1.77 9.36
CA PRO A 87 -16.43 3.05 8.71
C PRO A 87 -17.32 3.98 9.53
N LYS A 88 -18.24 3.42 10.34
CA LYS A 88 -19.12 4.19 11.23
C LYS A 88 -18.39 4.91 12.37
N SER A 89 -17.16 4.50 12.67
CA SER A 89 -16.31 5.10 13.72
C SER A 89 -15.17 5.95 13.17
N ALA A 90 -15.07 6.07 11.84
CA ALA A 90 -14.07 6.93 11.22
C ALA A 90 -14.31 8.39 11.63
N THR A 91 -13.26 9.05 12.09
CA THR A 91 -13.31 10.48 12.44
C THR A 91 -12.79 11.33 11.29
N SER A 92 -13.20 12.59 11.23
CA SER A 92 -12.58 13.58 10.34
C SER A 92 -11.24 14.04 10.89
N GLY A 93 -10.36 14.48 9.98
CA GLY A 93 -9.04 14.99 10.32
C GLY A 93 -8.02 14.73 9.20
N PRO A 94 -6.81 15.31 9.30
CA PRO A 94 -5.74 15.02 8.37
C PRO A 94 -5.26 13.56 8.53
N ILE A 95 -4.81 12.97 7.42
CA ILE A 95 -4.13 11.68 7.40
C ILE A 95 -2.76 11.89 6.75
N THR A 96 -1.71 11.43 7.42
CA THR A 96 -0.35 11.38 6.89
C THR A 96 0.25 10.03 7.26
N SER A 97 1.01 9.44 6.34
CA SER A 97 1.72 8.19 6.59
C SER A 97 2.94 8.08 5.68
N TRP A 98 3.72 7.01 5.84
CA TRP A 98 4.87 6.74 5.01
C TRP A 98 5.02 5.25 4.70
N ALA A 99 5.59 4.96 3.53
CA ALA A 99 6.03 3.65 3.10
C ALA A 99 7.25 3.81 2.18
N THR A 100 8.16 2.86 2.22
CA THR A 100 9.43 2.88 1.47
C THR A 100 9.43 1.77 0.44
N TRP A 101 9.87 2.08 -0.76
CA TRP A 101 10.01 1.13 -1.85
C TRP A 101 11.41 1.19 -2.49
N GLU A 102 11.81 0.10 -3.11
CA GLU A 102 13.07 -0.06 -3.84
C GLU A 102 12.81 -0.59 -5.26
N LEU A 103 13.70 -0.25 -6.19
CA LEU A 103 13.82 -0.96 -7.47
C LEU A 103 14.76 -2.15 -7.30
N VAL A 104 14.30 -3.32 -7.68
CA VAL A 104 15.09 -4.55 -7.67
C VAL A 104 15.48 -4.89 -9.11
N TYR A 105 16.77 -5.03 -9.37
CA TYR A 105 17.30 -5.47 -10.65
C TYR A 105 17.55 -6.98 -10.61
N ASN A 106 16.79 -7.73 -11.42
CA ASN A 106 16.88 -9.19 -11.55
C ASN A 106 17.50 -9.62 -12.88
#